data_AF-A0A7C8KP86-F1
#
_entry.id   AF-A0A7C8KP86-F1
#
_cell.length_a   1.000
_cell.length_b   1.000
_cell.length_c   1.000
_cell.angle_alpha   90.00
_cell.angle_beta   90.00
_cell.angle_gamma   90.00
#
_symmetry.space_group_name_H-M   'P 1'
#
loop_
_entity.id
_entity.type
_entity.pdbx_description
1 polymer ?
#
loop_
_entity_poly.entity_id
_entity_poly.type
_entity_poly.pdbx_seq_one_letter_code
_entity_poly.pdbx_strand_id
1 'polypeptide(L)'
;MKPFWDITEEEAEKCLKATQWRPANTEYFRGGGFSSNFLTKGDMPVTIARVNLVKGLGPVLQIAEGYTVELPENVHQQLNDRTDPTWPTTWFVPNLTGTGAFRDVYTVMNNWGANHCSMTYGHVGADLITLASMVRIPVNMHNVAPESIFRPSAWNMFGTENPEGADYRACSVYGPLYK
;
A
#
# COMPACT_ATOMS: atom_id res chain seq x y z
N MET A 1 -12.36 7.73 -0.55
CA MET A 1 -12.10 8.11 0.86
C MET A 1 -11.85 9.61 0.90
N LYS A 2 -12.13 10.30 2.00
CA LYS A 2 -11.96 11.76 2.14
C LYS A 2 -11.37 12.12 3.50
N PRO A 3 -10.75 13.30 3.65
CA PRO A 3 -10.51 13.88 4.96
C PRO A 3 -11.82 14.04 5.74
N PHE A 4 -11.78 13.86 7.07
CA PHE A 4 -13.02 13.78 7.87
C PHE A 4 -13.87 15.06 7.83
N TRP A 5 -13.25 16.23 7.63
CA TRP A 5 -13.94 17.51 7.53
C TRP A 5 -14.70 17.70 6.20
N ASP A 6 -14.44 16.85 5.21
CA ASP A 6 -15.11 16.84 3.90
C ASP A 6 -16.16 15.70 3.77
N ILE A 7 -16.37 14.93 4.84
CA ILE A 7 -17.35 13.83 4.87
C ILE A 7 -18.71 14.37 5.29
N THR A 8 -19.74 14.12 4.47
CA THR A 8 -21.14 14.44 4.83
C THR A 8 -21.76 13.32 5.66
N GLU A 9 -22.82 13.63 6.41
CA GLU A 9 -23.60 12.63 7.15
C GLU A 9 -24.18 11.55 6.23
N GLU A 10 -24.62 11.93 5.03
CA GLU A 10 -25.10 11.01 4.01
C GLU A 10 -24.02 10.01 3.58
N GLU A 11 -22.77 10.45 3.45
CA GLU A 11 -21.64 9.58 3.09
C GLU A 11 -21.27 8.63 4.22
N ALA A 12 -21.30 9.09 5.47
CA ALA A 12 -21.12 8.22 6.63
C ALA A 12 -22.19 7.13 6.68
N GLU A 13 -23.46 7.50 6.45
CA GLU A 13 -24.58 6.56 6.41
C GLU A 13 -24.46 5.55 5.24
N LYS A 14 -23.95 5.98 4.08
CA LYS A 14 -23.66 5.07 2.96
C LYS A 14 -22.59 4.04 3.33
N CYS A 15 -21.55 4.42 4.07
CA CYS A 15 -20.53 3.49 4.56
C CYS A 15 -21.11 2.44 5.51
N LEU A 16 -22.00 2.86 6.42
CA LEU A 16 -22.69 1.95 7.34
C LEU A 16 -23.61 0.98 6.58
N LYS A 17 -24.41 1.48 5.63
CA LYS A 17 -25.29 0.65 4.78
C LYS A 17 -24.53 -0.35 3.91
N ALA A 18 -23.29 -0.04 3.52
CA ALA A 18 -22.44 -0.93 2.74
C ALA A 18 -21.75 -2.01 3.59
N THR A 19 -21.87 -1.97 4.93
CA THR A 19 -21.16 -2.85 5.85
C THR A 19 -22.13 -3.81 6.55
N GLN A 20 -21.82 -5.10 6.49
CA GLN A 20 -22.49 -6.12 7.29
C GLN A 20 -21.61 -6.50 8.49
N TRP A 21 -22.23 -6.68 9.66
CA TRP A 21 -21.51 -7.07 10.88
C TRP A 21 -21.66 -8.58 11.09
N ARG A 22 -20.63 -9.34 10.75
CA ARG A 22 -20.66 -10.81 10.73
C ARG A 22 -20.13 -11.37 12.06
N PRO A 23 -20.83 -12.29 12.75
CA PRO A 23 -20.30 -12.95 13.93
C PRO A 23 -18.91 -13.55 13.65
N ALA A 24 -17.98 -13.35 14.58
CA ALA A 24 -16.61 -13.84 14.43
C ALA A 24 -16.60 -15.38 14.35
N ASN A 25 -15.72 -15.93 13.50
CA ASN A 25 -15.50 -17.37 13.45
C ASN A 25 -14.91 -17.84 14.79
N THR A 26 -15.67 -18.63 15.55
CA THR A 26 -15.31 -19.05 16.91
C THR A 26 -14.18 -20.08 16.97
N GLU A 27 -13.81 -20.70 15.84
CA GLU A 27 -12.61 -21.53 15.74
C GLU A 27 -11.34 -20.69 15.92
N TYR A 28 -11.33 -19.47 15.37
CA TYR A 28 -10.24 -18.50 15.51
C TYR A 28 -10.44 -17.59 16.74
N PHE A 29 -11.65 -17.07 16.94
CA PHE A 29 -11.99 -16.06 17.94
C PHE A 29 -12.95 -16.64 18.98
N ARG A 30 -12.45 -17.46 19.90
CA ARG A 30 -13.27 -18.16 20.92
C ARG A 30 -14.11 -17.23 21.80
N GLY A 31 -13.70 -15.98 21.97
CA GLY A 31 -14.43 -14.96 22.72
C GLY A 31 -15.59 -14.31 21.96
N GLY A 32 -15.80 -14.66 20.69
CA GLY A 32 -16.81 -14.04 19.82
C GLY A 32 -16.41 -12.64 19.35
N GLY A 33 -17.40 -11.84 18.97
CA GLY A 33 -17.25 -10.51 18.36
C GLY A 33 -17.93 -10.42 16.99
N PHE A 34 -17.82 -9.26 16.34
CA PHE A 34 -18.34 -9.03 14.99
C PHE A 34 -17.27 -8.43 14.08
N SER A 35 -17.10 -9.01 12.90
CA SER A 35 -16.23 -8.50 11.82
C SER A 35 -17.03 -7.58 10.89
N SER A 36 -16.39 -6.52 10.41
CA SER A 36 -16.95 -5.60 9.42
C SER A 36 -16.73 -6.14 8.01
N ASN A 37 -17.79 -6.58 7.36
CA ASN A 37 -17.78 -7.17 6.03
C ASN A 37 -18.32 -6.15 5.01
N PHE A 38 -17.46 -5.71 4.11
CA PHE A 38 -17.81 -4.84 2.98
C PHE A 38 -16.92 -5.17 1.78
N LEU A 39 -17.35 -4.75 0.60
CA LEU A 39 -16.56 -4.82 -0.63
C LEU A 39 -16.21 -3.39 -1.06
N THR A 40 -14.91 -3.09 -1.15
CA THR A 40 -14.45 -1.80 -1.66
C THR A 40 -14.83 -1.66 -3.14
N LYS A 41 -15.37 -0.49 -3.51
CA LYS A 41 -15.74 -0.19 -4.90
C LYS A 41 -14.52 -0.19 -5.82
N GLY A 42 -14.71 -0.59 -7.09
CA GLY A 42 -13.70 -0.51 -8.13
C GLY A 42 -13.38 0.93 -8.55
N ASP A 43 -12.42 1.05 -9.46
CA ASP A 43 -11.97 2.29 -10.13
C ASP A 43 -11.45 3.38 -9.18
N MET A 44 -11.08 3.01 -7.96
CA MET A 44 -10.50 3.95 -7.00
C MET A 44 -8.96 3.93 -7.14
N PRO A 45 -8.29 5.06 -7.46
CA PRO A 45 -6.83 5.11 -7.39
C PRO A 45 -6.41 4.92 -5.94
N VAL A 46 -5.44 4.04 -5.71
CA VAL A 46 -4.92 3.72 -4.38
C VAL A 46 -3.43 3.49 -4.41
N THR A 47 -2.80 3.67 -3.26
CA THR A 47 -1.41 3.31 -3.01
C THR A 47 -1.37 2.31 -1.86
N ILE A 48 -0.75 1.15 -2.07
CA ILE A 48 -0.36 0.27 -0.97
C ILE A 48 1.08 0.55 -0.57
N ALA A 49 1.36 0.59 0.73
CA ALA A 49 2.69 0.85 1.27
C ALA A 49 3.00 -0.07 2.45
N ARG A 50 4.29 -0.34 2.65
CA ARG A 50 4.77 -1.16 3.77
C ARG A 50 6.18 -0.75 4.18
N VAL A 51 6.36 -0.46 5.47
CA VAL A 51 7.68 -0.38 6.09
C VAL A 51 8.07 -1.75 6.65
N ASN A 52 9.28 -2.20 6.36
CA ASN A 52 9.88 -3.41 6.93
C ASN A 52 11.20 -3.06 7.63
N LEU A 53 11.56 -3.79 8.69
CA LEU A 53 12.85 -3.65 9.35
C LEU A 53 13.76 -4.79 8.93
N VAL A 54 14.89 -4.45 8.29
CA VAL A 54 15.88 -5.40 7.81
C VAL A 54 17.13 -5.33 8.68
N LYS A 55 17.54 -6.45 9.26
CA LYS A 55 18.73 -6.52 10.13
C LYS A 55 19.98 -6.08 9.35
N GLY A 56 20.73 -5.14 9.92
CA GLY A 56 21.95 -4.60 9.31
C GLY A 56 21.73 -3.45 8.31
N LEU A 57 20.47 -3.17 7.94
CA LEU A 57 20.10 -2.07 7.05
C LEU A 57 19.22 -1.03 7.77
N GLY A 58 18.26 -1.48 8.58
CA GLY A 58 17.27 -0.61 9.23
C GLY A 58 15.91 -0.66 8.52
N PRO A 59 15.08 0.39 8.64
CA PRO A 59 13.80 0.48 7.96
C PRO A 59 13.98 0.60 6.44
N VAL A 60 13.10 -0.06 5.68
CA VAL A 60 12.94 0.09 4.23
C VAL A 60 11.47 0.27 3.90
N LEU A 61 11.16 1.05 2.85
CA LEU A 61 9.79 1.31 2.41
C LEU A 61 9.52 0.68 1.04
N GLN A 62 8.38 -0.01 0.93
CA GLN A 62 7.79 -0.50 -0.32
C GLN A 62 6.52 0.29 -0.63
N ILE A 63 6.33 0.62 -1.91
CA ILE A 63 5.20 1.41 -2.42
C ILE A 63 4.70 0.73 -3.70
N ALA A 64 3.40 0.54 -3.84
CA ALA A 64 2.79 0.13 -5.11
C ALA A 64 1.50 0.92 -5.33
N GLU A 65 1.53 1.82 -6.31
CA GLU A 65 0.34 2.51 -6.81
C GLU A 65 -0.45 1.60 -7.73
N GLY A 66 -1.77 1.78 -7.76
CA GLY A 66 -2.66 0.98 -8.60
C GLY A 66 -4.11 1.41 -8.41
N TYR A 67 -5.01 0.50 -8.73
CA TYR A 67 -6.45 0.75 -8.64
C TYR A 67 -7.15 -0.39 -7.90
N THR A 68 -8.23 -0.04 -7.22
CA THR A 68 -9.22 -1.04 -6.87
C THR A 68 -9.97 -1.47 -8.13
N VAL A 69 -10.42 -2.72 -8.20
CA VAL A 69 -11.16 -3.23 -9.35
C VAL A 69 -12.47 -3.86 -8.94
N GLU A 70 -13.48 -3.72 -9.78
CA GLU A 70 -14.76 -4.41 -9.63
C GLU A 70 -14.73 -5.69 -10.46
N LEU A 71 -15.03 -6.82 -9.83
CA LEU A 71 -15.16 -8.10 -10.51
C LEU A 71 -16.63 -8.36 -10.83
N PRO A 72 -16.96 -9.11 -11.89
CA PRO A 72 -18.30 -9.65 -12.06
C PRO A 72 -18.75 -10.37 -10.78
N GLU A 73 -19.99 -10.17 -10.37
CA GLU A 73 -20.53 -10.64 -9.08
C GLU A 73 -20.27 -12.13 -8.85
N ASN A 74 -20.51 -12.97 -9.87
CA ASN A 74 -20.28 -14.41 -9.80
C ASN A 74 -18.80 -14.78 -9.58
N VAL A 75 -17.88 -13.99 -10.12
CA VAL A 75 -16.43 -14.19 -9.94
C VAL A 75 -16.03 -13.77 -8.52
N HIS A 76 -16.48 -12.60 -8.07
CA HIS A 76 -16.24 -12.16 -6.69
C HIS A 76 -16.73 -13.19 -5.67
N GLN A 77 -17.98 -13.64 -5.81
CA GLN A 77 -18.60 -14.56 -4.88
C GLN A 77 -17.79 -15.87 -4.76
N GLN A 78 -17.40 -16.46 -5.89
CA GLN A 78 -16.62 -17.70 -5.91
C GLN A 78 -15.25 -17.56 -5.21
N LEU A 79 -14.56 -16.43 -5.39
CA LEU A 79 -13.27 -16.19 -4.76
C LEU A 79 -13.40 -15.85 -3.27
N ASN A 80 -14.42 -15.06 -2.92
CA ASN A 80 -14.69 -14.60 -1.56
C ASN A 80 -15.09 -15.76 -0.64
N ASP A 81 -15.99 -16.64 -1.10
CA ASP A 81 -16.46 -17.80 -0.34
C ASP A 81 -15.35 -18.81 -0.04
N ARG A 82 -14.31 -18.84 -0.87
CA ARG A 82 -13.17 -19.75 -0.73
C ARG A 82 -12.01 -19.17 0.09
N THR A 83 -12.12 -17.90 0.51
CA THR A 83 -11.11 -17.21 1.30
C THR A 83 -11.63 -16.99 2.72
N ASP A 84 -12.31 -15.87 2.96
CA ASP A 84 -12.96 -15.56 4.23
C ASP A 84 -14.14 -14.62 3.98
N PRO A 85 -15.37 -15.14 3.76
CA PRO A 85 -16.51 -14.32 3.35
C PRO A 85 -17.08 -13.42 4.45
N THR A 86 -16.54 -13.51 5.67
CA THR A 86 -16.92 -12.66 6.81
C THR A 86 -16.04 -11.41 6.94
N TRP A 87 -14.92 -11.34 6.22
CA TRP A 87 -13.95 -10.24 6.30
C TRP A 87 -14.16 -9.23 5.17
N PRO A 88 -13.62 -8.00 5.28
CA PRO A 88 -13.73 -7.02 4.20
C PRO A 88 -12.79 -7.37 3.05
N THR A 89 -13.24 -7.13 1.81
CA THR A 89 -12.47 -7.42 0.59
C THR A 89 -12.16 -6.14 -0.18
N THR A 90 -10.93 -6.05 -0.68
CA THR A 90 -10.53 -5.06 -1.70
C THR A 90 -9.74 -5.79 -2.78
N TRP A 91 -10.25 -5.81 -4.01
CA TRP A 91 -9.50 -6.30 -5.16
C TRP A 91 -8.60 -5.19 -5.68
N PHE A 92 -7.31 -5.47 -5.84
CA PHE A 92 -6.29 -4.48 -6.18
C PHE A 92 -5.47 -4.94 -7.38
N VAL A 93 -5.18 -4.00 -8.29
CA VAL A 93 -4.28 -4.21 -9.42
C VAL A 93 -3.19 -3.13 -9.40
N PRO A 94 -1.90 -3.49 -9.24
CA PRO A 94 -0.82 -2.52 -9.28
C PRO A 94 -0.54 -2.02 -10.70
N ASN A 95 -0.12 -0.76 -10.82
CA ASN A 95 0.42 -0.24 -12.07
C ASN A 95 1.73 -0.99 -12.40
N LEU A 96 1.82 -1.55 -13.59
CA LEU A 96 3.00 -2.27 -14.07
C LEU A 96 3.90 -1.34 -14.86
N THR A 97 5.20 -1.47 -14.68
CA THR A 97 6.23 -0.70 -15.40
C THR A 97 6.95 -1.53 -16.46
N GLY A 98 6.73 -2.86 -16.45
CA GLY A 98 7.44 -3.81 -17.30
C GLY A 98 8.86 -4.15 -16.83
N THR A 99 9.31 -3.58 -15.70
CA THR A 99 10.68 -3.76 -15.18
C THR A 99 10.69 -4.03 -13.68
N GLY A 100 11.81 -4.57 -13.19
CA GLY A 100 12.02 -4.81 -11.75
C GLY A 100 10.89 -5.59 -11.09
N ALA A 101 10.46 -5.14 -9.91
CA ALA A 101 9.38 -5.76 -9.14
C ALA A 101 7.98 -5.55 -9.74
N PHE A 102 7.85 -4.71 -10.78
CA PHE A 102 6.58 -4.31 -11.39
C PHE A 102 6.46 -4.78 -12.85
N ARG A 103 7.17 -5.86 -13.21
CA ARG A 103 7.03 -6.51 -14.52
C ARG A 103 5.70 -7.25 -14.71
N ASP A 104 5.14 -7.77 -13.62
CA ASP A 104 3.84 -8.47 -13.58
C ASP A 104 3.27 -8.45 -12.15
N VAL A 105 1.95 -8.68 -12.02
CA VAL A 105 1.22 -8.61 -10.74
C VAL A 105 1.75 -9.64 -9.73
N TYR A 106 2.12 -10.82 -10.22
CA TYR A 106 2.71 -11.86 -9.38
C TYR A 106 4.03 -11.39 -8.74
N THR A 107 4.89 -10.76 -9.53
CA THR A 107 6.20 -10.29 -9.09
C THR A 107 6.05 -9.19 -8.05
N VAL A 108 5.01 -8.35 -8.14
CA VAL A 108 4.68 -7.37 -7.08
C VAL A 108 4.39 -8.07 -5.76
N MET A 109 3.51 -9.06 -5.76
CA MET A 109 3.18 -9.83 -4.55
C MET A 109 4.39 -10.62 -4.02
N ASN A 110 5.15 -11.26 -4.91
CA ASN A 110 6.30 -12.09 -4.55
C ASN A 110 7.46 -11.27 -3.93
N ASN A 111 7.57 -9.98 -4.25
CA ASN A 111 8.56 -9.08 -3.66
C ASN A 111 8.02 -8.33 -2.43
N TRP A 112 6.74 -8.47 -2.08
CA TRP A 112 6.18 -7.81 -0.91
C TRP A 112 6.73 -8.40 0.38
N GLY A 113 7.31 -7.56 1.24
CA GLY A 113 8.16 -8.00 2.36
C GLY A 113 7.42 -8.43 3.63
N ALA A 114 6.08 -8.48 3.60
CA ALA A 114 5.25 -8.85 4.75
C ALA A 114 3.90 -9.45 4.31
N ASN A 115 3.16 -10.03 5.25
CA ASN A 115 1.78 -10.48 5.03
C ASN A 115 0.74 -9.35 5.08
N HIS A 116 1.15 -8.12 5.41
CA HIS A 116 0.27 -6.95 5.52
C HIS A 116 0.74 -5.81 4.60
N CYS A 117 -0.20 -4.96 4.21
CA CYS A 117 0.06 -3.65 3.62
C CYS A 117 -0.85 -2.60 4.28
N SER A 118 -0.54 -1.32 4.08
CA SER A 118 -1.45 -0.21 4.35
C SER A 118 -1.90 0.38 3.02
N MET A 119 -3.21 0.52 2.82
CA MET A 119 -3.79 1.12 1.61
C MET A 119 -4.28 2.53 1.91
N THR A 120 -3.97 3.47 1.04
CA THR A 120 -4.51 4.83 1.05
C THR A 120 -5.16 5.18 -0.28
N TYR A 121 -6.18 6.03 -0.25
CA TYR A 121 -6.78 6.61 -1.44
C TYR A 121 -5.81 7.58 -2.13
N GLY A 122 -5.81 7.56 -3.46
CA GLY A 122 -4.94 8.35 -4.31
C GLY A 122 -3.61 7.68 -4.64
N HIS A 123 -2.96 8.20 -5.67
CA HIS A 123 -1.57 7.89 -6.04
C HIS A 123 -0.66 8.88 -5.31
N VAL A 124 -0.18 8.49 -4.14
CA VAL A 124 0.62 9.32 -3.22
C VAL A 124 2.03 8.77 -3.05
N GLY A 125 2.49 7.94 -3.98
CA GLY A 125 3.81 7.33 -3.94
C GLY A 125 4.93 8.36 -3.99
N ALA A 126 4.77 9.43 -4.77
CA ALA A 126 5.73 10.53 -4.81
C ALA A 126 5.86 11.22 -3.43
N ASP A 127 4.73 11.49 -2.77
CA ASP A 127 4.70 12.08 -1.42
C ASP A 127 5.42 11.17 -0.41
N LEU A 128 5.17 9.85 -0.48
CA LEU A 128 5.84 8.87 0.37
C LEU A 128 7.34 8.78 0.09
N ILE A 129 7.79 8.87 -1.16
CA ILE A 129 9.22 8.91 -1.52
C ILE A 129 9.89 10.15 -0.94
N THR A 130 9.26 11.33 -1.06
CA THR A 130 9.77 12.57 -0.47
C THR A 130 9.85 12.45 1.05
N LEU A 131 8.77 12.01 1.71
CA LEU A 131 8.74 11.78 3.15
C LEU A 131 9.85 10.80 3.59
N ALA A 132 9.98 9.66 2.92
CA ALA A 132 10.99 8.65 3.24
C ALA A 132 12.41 9.23 3.17
N SER A 133 12.70 10.07 2.18
CA SER A 133 14.01 10.74 2.08
C SER A 133 14.26 11.72 3.23
N MET A 134 13.22 12.43 3.70
CA MET A 134 13.32 13.34 4.86
C MET A 134 13.63 12.57 6.15
N VAL A 135 13.15 11.35 6.30
CA VAL A 135 13.44 10.49 7.48
C VAL A 135 14.52 9.44 7.22
N ARG A 136 15.20 9.52 6.08
CA ARG A 136 16.33 8.66 5.67
C ARG A 136 15.98 7.17 5.67
N ILE A 137 14.77 6.84 5.25
CA ILE A 137 14.34 5.46 4.98
C ILE A 137 14.49 5.20 3.48
N PRO A 138 15.35 4.26 3.06
CA PRO A 138 15.48 3.91 1.64
C PRO A 138 14.20 3.23 1.12
N VAL A 139 13.85 3.53 -0.13
CA VAL A 139 12.70 2.94 -0.83
C VAL A 139 13.20 1.78 -1.70
N ASN A 140 12.89 0.55 -1.31
CA ASN A 140 13.43 -0.65 -1.96
C ASN A 140 12.56 -1.21 -3.09
N MET A 141 11.36 -0.65 -3.27
CA MET A 141 10.40 -1.06 -4.29
C MET A 141 9.37 0.05 -4.49
N HIS A 142 9.30 0.64 -5.69
CA HIS A 142 8.22 1.55 -6.09
C HIS A 142 7.93 1.49 -7.60
N ASN A 143 6.71 1.83 -8.00
CA ASN A 143 6.29 2.01 -9.41
C ASN A 143 5.98 3.47 -9.78
N VAL A 144 6.32 4.41 -8.89
CA VAL A 144 6.21 5.85 -9.14
C VAL A 144 7.10 6.24 -10.34
N ALA A 145 6.56 7.09 -11.22
CA ALA A 145 7.26 7.58 -12.39
C ALA A 145 8.58 8.31 -12.01
N PRO A 146 9.69 8.09 -12.74
CA PRO A 146 11.00 8.67 -12.38
C PRO A 146 11.01 10.19 -12.23
N GLU A 147 10.26 10.90 -13.06
CA GLU A 147 10.12 12.36 -13.07
C GLU A 147 9.40 12.91 -11.83
N SER A 148 8.63 12.08 -11.13
CA SER A 148 7.92 12.44 -9.89
C SER A 148 8.77 12.20 -8.64
N ILE A 149 9.95 11.58 -8.77
CA ILE A 149 10.86 11.36 -7.64
C ILE A 149 11.44 12.69 -7.19
N PHE A 150 11.02 13.15 -6.01
CA PHE A 150 11.52 14.38 -5.41
C PHE A 150 12.17 14.11 -4.05
N ARG A 151 13.46 14.44 -3.94
CA ARG A 151 14.31 14.23 -2.76
C ARG A 151 15.21 15.44 -2.54
N PRO A 152 15.84 15.60 -1.36
CA PRO A 152 16.82 16.67 -1.16
C PRO A 152 17.92 16.62 -2.22
N SER A 153 18.34 17.77 -2.74
CA SER A 153 19.31 17.87 -3.86
C SER A 153 20.63 17.15 -3.59
N ALA A 154 21.01 16.97 -2.32
CA ALA A 154 22.16 16.19 -1.91
C ALA A 154 22.14 14.73 -2.40
N TRP A 155 20.96 14.11 -2.59
CA TRP A 155 20.84 12.74 -3.14
C TRP A 155 21.50 12.62 -4.52
N ASN A 156 21.44 13.67 -5.35
CA ASN A 156 22.04 13.67 -6.68
C ASN A 156 23.56 13.57 -6.63
N MET A 157 24.20 14.00 -5.54
CA MET A 157 25.65 13.86 -5.35
C MET A 157 26.07 12.41 -5.04
N PHE A 158 25.12 11.55 -4.68
CA PHE A 158 25.34 10.11 -4.53
C PHE A 158 25.14 9.34 -5.84
N GLY A 159 24.83 10.02 -6.95
CA GLY A 159 24.64 9.46 -8.28
C GLY A 159 23.29 9.81 -8.89
N THR A 160 23.24 9.92 -10.22
CA THR A 160 22.04 10.35 -10.97
C THR A 160 21.46 9.27 -11.89
N GLU A 161 22.27 8.32 -12.36
CA GLU A 161 21.82 7.25 -13.27
C GLU A 161 21.05 6.13 -12.56
N ASN A 162 21.41 5.83 -11.31
CA ASN A 162 20.78 4.81 -10.49
C ASN A 162 20.17 5.44 -9.22
N PRO A 163 18.91 5.93 -9.29
CA PRO A 163 18.28 6.63 -8.17
C PRO A 163 18.03 5.74 -6.94
N GLU A 164 17.84 4.43 -7.13
CA GLU A 164 17.75 3.48 -6.02
C GLU A 164 19.10 3.38 -5.29
N GLY A 165 20.19 3.13 -6.04
CA GLY A 165 21.52 3.07 -5.44
C GLY A 165 21.94 4.37 -4.74
N ALA A 166 21.58 5.52 -5.31
CA ALA A 166 21.83 6.82 -4.69
C ALA A 166 21.05 6.99 -3.38
N ASP A 167 19.80 6.51 -3.32
CA ASP A 167 18.97 6.54 -2.12
C ASP A 167 19.60 5.77 -0.96
N TYR A 168 20.01 4.53 -1.23
CA TYR A 168 20.65 3.68 -0.22
C TYR A 168 21.95 4.29 0.31
N ARG A 169 22.79 4.86 -0.57
CA ARG A 169 24.02 5.53 -0.16
C ARG A 169 23.74 6.76 0.70
N ALA A 170 22.81 7.62 0.28
CA ALA A 170 22.44 8.82 1.02
C ALA A 170 21.84 8.47 2.39
N CYS A 171 20.87 7.56 2.44
CA CYS A 171 20.26 7.08 3.67
C CYS A 171 21.28 6.47 4.63
N SER A 172 22.22 5.67 4.12
CA SER A 172 23.30 5.09 4.92
C SER A 172 24.25 6.15 5.49
N VAL A 173 24.65 7.14 4.68
CA VAL A 173 25.60 8.19 5.09
C VAL A 173 24.99 9.16 6.10
N TYR A 174 23.75 9.60 5.89
CA TYR A 174 23.09 10.53 6.82
C TYR A 174 22.52 9.81 8.05
N GLY A 175 22.02 8.59 7.88
CA GLY A 175 21.38 7.80 8.92
C GLY A 175 20.09 8.44 9.48
N PRO A 176 19.51 7.87 10.56
CA PRO A 176 18.26 8.36 11.13
C PRO A 176 18.37 9.80 11.65
N LEU A 177 17.26 10.54 11.60
CA LEU A 177 17.21 11.96 11.98
C LEU A 177 17.52 12.21 13.46
N TYR A 178 17.09 11.30 14.33
CA TYR A 178 17.33 11.34 15.77
C TYR A 178 18.11 10.09 16.18
N LYS A 179 19.14 10.26 17.01
CA LYS A 179 20.05 9.21 17.47
C LYS A 179 20.35 9.42 18.94
#